data_AF-A0AAU6WNJ8-F1
#
_entry.id   AF-A0AAU6WNJ8-F1
#
_cell.length_a   1.000
_cell.length_b   1.000
_cell.length_c   1.000
_cell.angle_alpha   90.00
_cell.angle_beta   90.00
_cell.angle_gamma   90.00
#
_symmetry.space_group_name_H-M   'P 1'
#
loop_
_entity.id
_entity.type
_entity.pdbx_description
1 polymer ?
#
loop_
_entity_poly.entity_id
_entity_poly.type
_entity_poly.pdbx_seq_one_letter_code
_entity_poly.pdbx_strand_id
1 'polypeptide(L)'
;MKKINLSFTIMLLSYQLYCSQVGINTSNPQGRLHVDGNKDNPATGSPNSTQAANDFFIDSVGNTGVGTLIPSVKLDLRSAGSNNSLGIGNTAQTAAQVSAGTLRYVPVNGGVLQYSDGTAWFQLKTPDIEKQMLSPEYGQPHFSRNTSFPTISIRKLPNLKNFPIIKMHSIPHPENLSPPQRNISSDVQL
;
A
#
# COMPACT_ATOMS: atom_id res chain seq x y z
N MET A 1 3.40 69.45 8.12
CA MET A 1 2.83 68.67 6.99
C MET A 1 3.45 67.27 6.77
N LYS A 2 4.41 66.79 7.59
CA LYS A 2 5.07 65.48 7.37
C LYS A 2 4.36 64.25 7.99
N LYS A 3 3.33 64.46 8.83
CA LYS A 3 2.67 63.38 9.58
C LYS A 3 1.71 62.52 8.73
N ILE A 4 1.19 63.07 7.62
CA ILE A 4 0.27 62.34 6.71
C ILE A 4 1.01 61.22 5.94
N ASN A 5 2.29 61.41 5.61
CA ASN A 5 3.07 60.43 4.82
C ASN A 5 3.41 59.16 5.62
N LEU A 6 3.64 59.28 6.94
CA LEU A 6 3.96 58.14 7.79
C LEU A 6 2.75 57.21 7.99
N SER A 7 1.57 57.78 8.24
CA SER A 7 0.33 57.00 8.38
C SER A 7 -0.02 56.23 7.11
N PHE A 8 0.13 56.87 5.95
CA PHE A 8 -0.13 56.23 4.65
C PHE A 8 0.86 55.10 4.35
N THR A 9 2.11 55.25 4.76
CA THR A 9 3.16 54.23 4.61
C THR A 9 2.88 53.02 5.52
N ILE A 10 2.44 53.25 6.76
CA ILE A 10 2.05 52.17 7.70
C ILE A 10 0.83 51.42 7.16
N MET A 11 -0.14 52.13 6.60
CA MET A 11 -1.32 51.52 5.98
C MET A 11 -0.97 50.67 4.75
N LEU A 12 -0.06 51.12 3.88
CA LEU A 12 0.41 50.33 2.73
C LEU A 12 1.23 49.09 3.16
N LEU A 13 2.05 49.20 4.21
CA LEU A 13 2.82 48.08 4.75
C LEU A 13 1.93 47.02 5.42
N SER A 14 0.83 47.41 6.07
CA SER A 14 -0.07 46.45 6.71
C SER A 14 -0.82 45.56 5.72
N TYR A 15 -1.04 46.00 4.48
CA TYR A 15 -1.64 45.17 3.41
C TYR A 15 -0.80 43.93 3.05
N GLN A 16 0.52 44.00 3.22
CA GLN A 16 1.43 42.89 2.88
C GLN A 16 1.46 41.79 3.95
N LEU A 17 0.79 41.99 5.09
CA LEU A 17 0.80 41.07 6.23
C LEU A 17 -0.46 40.22 6.35
N TYR A 18 -1.45 40.40 5.46
CA TYR A 18 -2.65 39.57 5.46
C TYR A 18 -2.39 38.25 4.75
N CYS A 19 -2.01 37.24 5.52
CA CYS A 19 -2.05 35.87 5.03
C CYS A 19 -3.53 35.47 4.87
N SER A 20 -3.93 35.07 3.66
CA SER A 20 -5.32 34.72 3.29
C SER A 20 -5.70 33.29 3.73
N GLN A 21 -5.34 32.87 4.94
CA GLN A 21 -5.86 31.61 5.48
C GLN A 21 -7.34 31.74 5.85
N VAL A 22 -8.11 30.69 5.57
CA VAL A 22 -9.51 30.59 5.93
C VAL A 22 -9.67 29.58 7.07
N GLY A 23 -10.22 30.04 8.18
CA GLY A 23 -10.68 29.21 9.28
C GLY A 23 -12.19 29.11 9.30
N ILE A 24 -12.73 27.91 9.48
CA ILE A 24 -14.13 27.71 9.85
C ILE A 24 -14.14 27.05 11.22
N ASN A 25 -14.85 27.65 12.18
CA ASN A 25 -14.88 27.23 13.59
C ASN A 25 -13.53 27.23 14.33
N THR A 26 -12.45 27.68 13.71
CA THR A 26 -11.15 27.90 14.37
C THR A 26 -10.67 29.32 14.11
N SER A 27 -10.25 30.02 15.17
CA SER A 27 -9.64 31.35 15.08
C SER A 27 -8.13 31.29 14.78
N ASN A 28 -7.56 30.08 14.78
CA ASN A 28 -6.13 29.84 14.61
C ASN A 28 -5.90 28.78 13.50
N PRO A 29 -6.19 29.12 12.23
CA PRO A 29 -5.98 28.19 11.12
C PRO A 29 -4.51 27.80 11.01
N GLN A 30 -4.23 26.50 10.91
CA GLN A 30 -2.85 25.99 10.82
C GLN A 30 -2.34 25.90 9.36
N GLY A 31 -3.21 26.18 8.38
CA GLY A 31 -2.96 25.97 6.95
C GLY A 31 -3.76 26.96 6.10
N ARG A 32 -3.88 26.68 4.79
CA ARG A 32 -4.60 27.58 3.85
C ARG A 32 -6.10 27.55 4.07
N LEU A 33 -6.64 26.37 4.34
CA LEU A 33 -8.01 26.16 4.78
C LEU A 33 -7.98 25.21 5.99
N HIS A 34 -8.63 25.61 7.08
CA HIS A 34 -8.74 24.79 8.28
C HIS A 34 -10.18 24.84 8.79
N VAL A 35 -10.87 23.72 8.74
CA VAL A 35 -12.24 23.55 9.22
C VAL A 35 -12.20 22.66 10.45
N ASP A 36 -12.62 23.22 11.58
CA ASP A 36 -12.69 22.53 12.86
C ASP A 36 -14.13 22.05 13.10
N GLY A 37 -14.34 20.74 13.07
CA GLY A 37 -15.67 20.14 13.17
C GLY A 37 -16.30 20.37 14.54
N ASN A 38 -15.53 20.18 15.61
CA ASN A 38 -16.01 20.24 16.99
C ASN A 38 -15.81 21.61 17.66
N LYS A 39 -15.16 22.56 16.97
CA LYS A 39 -14.80 23.87 17.50
C LYS A 39 -13.95 23.76 18.78
N ASP A 40 -13.08 22.74 18.83
CA ASP A 40 -12.27 22.44 20.01
C ASP A 40 -10.78 22.77 19.82
N ASN A 41 -10.39 23.35 18.68
CA ASN A 41 -9.02 23.79 18.44
C ASN A 41 -8.62 24.98 19.33
N PRO A 42 -7.35 25.01 19.79
CA PRO A 42 -6.89 26.07 20.68
C PRO A 42 -6.75 27.40 19.92
N ALA A 43 -7.07 28.49 20.61
CA ALA A 43 -6.95 29.84 20.06
C ALA A 43 -5.49 30.23 19.71
N THR A 44 -4.50 29.51 20.23
CA THR A 44 -3.07 29.66 19.92
C THR A 44 -2.38 28.30 19.94
N GLY A 45 -1.21 28.19 19.32
CA GLY A 45 -0.49 26.91 19.21
C GLY A 45 -1.11 25.97 18.17
N SER A 46 -0.82 24.68 18.26
CA SER A 46 -1.36 23.68 17.33
C SER A 46 -2.35 22.74 18.03
N PRO A 47 -3.40 22.29 17.33
CA PRO A 47 -4.27 21.22 17.81
C PRO A 47 -3.51 19.96 18.20
N ASN A 48 -3.96 19.27 19.24
CA ASN A 48 -3.50 17.92 19.55
C ASN A 48 -4.15 16.88 18.61
N SER A 49 -3.74 15.62 18.72
CA SER A 49 -4.22 14.55 17.82
C SER A 49 -5.73 14.30 17.90
N THR A 50 -6.36 14.51 19.05
CA THR A 50 -7.81 14.29 19.24
C THR A 50 -8.62 15.41 18.62
N GLN A 51 -8.15 16.65 18.76
CA GLN A 51 -8.75 17.82 18.11
C GLN A 51 -8.58 17.72 16.59
N ALA A 52 -7.35 17.51 16.12
CA ALA A 52 -7.05 17.33 14.70
C ALA A 52 -7.84 16.19 14.02
N ALA A 53 -8.25 15.15 14.78
CA ALA A 53 -9.00 14.02 14.25
C ALA A 53 -10.41 14.37 13.75
N ASN A 54 -10.95 15.52 14.13
CA ASN A 54 -12.26 16.00 13.68
C ASN A 54 -12.15 17.17 12.67
N ASP A 55 -10.93 17.45 12.18
CA ASP A 55 -10.64 18.58 11.29
C ASP A 55 -10.59 18.18 9.81
N PHE A 56 -10.94 19.13 8.95
CA PHE A 56 -10.59 19.12 7.53
C PHE A 56 -9.56 20.22 7.25
N PHE A 57 -8.49 19.87 6.55
CA PHE A 57 -7.29 20.69 6.46
C PHE A 57 -6.70 20.70 5.05
N ILE A 58 -6.24 21.86 4.58
CA ILE A 58 -5.44 22.00 3.36
C ILE A 58 -4.16 22.76 3.68
N ASP A 59 -3.01 22.15 3.37
CA ASP A 59 -1.69 22.73 3.61
C ASP A 59 -1.28 23.77 2.53
N SER A 60 -0.10 24.36 2.68
CA SER A 60 0.42 25.37 1.75
C SER A 60 0.81 24.83 0.37
N VAL A 61 0.96 23.52 0.21
CA VAL A 61 1.30 22.84 -1.06
C VAL A 61 0.10 22.11 -1.67
N GLY A 62 -1.09 22.32 -1.11
CA GLY A 62 -2.37 21.81 -1.60
C GLY A 62 -2.60 20.33 -1.31
N ASN A 63 -1.99 19.77 -0.27
CA ASN A 63 -2.40 18.46 0.24
C ASN A 63 -3.59 18.62 1.19
N THR A 64 -4.54 17.70 1.09
CA THR A 64 -5.75 17.68 1.91
C THR A 64 -5.63 16.60 2.98
N GLY A 65 -5.77 17.00 4.24
CA GLY A 65 -5.90 16.12 5.39
C GLY A 65 -7.33 16.09 5.92
N VAL A 66 -7.86 14.90 6.21
CA VAL A 66 -9.06 14.73 7.02
C VAL A 66 -8.64 13.95 8.25
N GLY A 67 -8.83 14.54 9.43
CA GLY A 67 -8.36 13.99 10.69
C GLY A 67 -6.83 14.07 10.90
N THR A 68 -6.12 14.88 10.10
CA THR A 68 -4.69 15.13 10.24
C THR A 68 -4.30 16.51 9.71
N LEU A 69 -3.38 17.18 10.39
CA LEU A 69 -2.82 18.49 9.98
C LEU A 69 -1.46 18.36 9.28
N ILE A 70 -0.94 17.14 9.14
CA ILE A 70 0.34 16.85 8.47
C ILE A 70 0.09 15.75 7.42
N PRO A 71 -0.69 16.06 6.37
CA PRO A 71 -0.94 15.10 5.29
C PRO A 71 0.39 14.71 4.63
N SER A 72 0.63 13.41 4.50
CA SER A 72 1.85 12.86 3.89
C SER A 72 1.72 12.64 2.37
N VAL A 73 0.49 12.72 1.85
CA VAL A 73 0.12 12.57 0.44
C VAL A 73 -0.99 13.57 0.08
N LYS A 74 -1.35 13.66 -1.21
CA LYS A 74 -2.32 14.65 -1.70
C LYS A 74 -3.70 14.58 -1.03
N LEU A 75 -4.16 13.39 -0.69
CA LEU A 75 -5.36 13.16 0.12
C LEU A 75 -5.02 12.16 1.21
N ASP A 76 -4.95 12.62 2.45
CA ASP A 76 -4.59 11.81 3.62
C ASP A 76 -5.78 11.77 4.58
N LEU A 77 -6.32 10.56 4.79
CA LEU A 77 -7.49 10.32 5.63
C LEU A 77 -7.03 9.56 6.87
N ARG A 78 -7.14 10.18 8.04
CA ARG A 78 -6.79 9.58 9.33
C ARG A 78 -7.92 9.83 10.33
N SER A 79 -7.97 9.03 11.37
CA SER A 79 -8.93 9.13 12.46
C SER A 79 -8.24 8.69 13.72
N ALA A 80 -8.57 9.34 14.84
CA ALA A 80 -8.22 8.87 16.17
C ALA A 80 -9.01 7.61 16.59
N GLY A 81 -10.11 7.28 15.88
CA GLY A 81 -10.95 6.12 16.15
C GLY A 81 -10.71 4.93 15.20
N SER A 82 -11.44 3.84 15.41
CA SER A 82 -11.31 2.60 14.63
C SER A 82 -11.91 2.65 13.22
N ASN A 83 -12.55 3.75 12.84
CA ASN A 83 -13.33 3.87 11.61
C ASN A 83 -12.60 4.66 10.51
N ASN A 84 -11.36 4.27 10.20
CA ASN A 84 -10.57 4.83 9.09
C ASN A 84 -11.04 4.30 7.72
N SER A 85 -12.31 4.51 7.38
CA SER A 85 -12.87 4.03 6.12
C SER A 85 -13.03 5.16 5.10
N LEU A 86 -12.69 4.84 3.84
CA LEU A 86 -13.04 5.64 2.68
C LEU A 86 -14.17 4.94 1.93
N GLY A 87 -15.34 5.56 1.87
CA GLY A 87 -16.43 5.09 1.04
C GLY A 87 -16.12 5.31 -0.44
N ILE A 88 -16.11 4.25 -1.24
CA ILE A 88 -15.96 4.31 -2.70
C ILE A 88 -17.27 3.85 -3.34
N GLY A 89 -17.83 4.68 -4.23
CA GLY A 89 -19.08 4.40 -4.93
C GLY A 89 -18.91 3.56 -6.21
N ASN A 90 -20.02 3.32 -6.90
CA ASN A 90 -20.04 2.71 -8.23
C ASN A 90 -20.23 3.76 -9.33
N THR A 91 -19.94 3.40 -10.58
CA THR A 91 -20.27 4.19 -11.78
C THR A 91 -20.70 3.30 -12.93
N ALA A 92 -21.68 3.77 -13.71
CA ALA A 92 -22.14 3.13 -14.96
C ALA A 92 -21.23 3.45 -16.15
N GLN A 93 -20.28 4.38 -16.00
CA GLN A 93 -19.33 4.73 -17.06
C GLN A 93 -18.39 3.57 -17.38
N THR A 94 -18.04 3.43 -18.66
CA THR A 94 -17.01 2.50 -19.12
C THR A 94 -15.63 2.93 -18.62
N ALA A 95 -14.67 1.99 -18.56
CA ALA A 95 -13.30 2.28 -18.14
C ALA A 95 -12.63 3.36 -19.02
N ALA A 96 -12.94 3.37 -20.32
CA ALA A 96 -12.48 4.39 -21.26
C ALA A 96 -12.99 5.81 -20.95
N GLN A 97 -14.13 5.94 -20.27
CA GLN A 97 -14.70 7.24 -19.91
C GLN A 97 -14.14 7.81 -18.60
N VAL A 98 -13.65 6.96 -17.71
CA VAL A 98 -13.17 7.37 -16.36
C VAL A 98 -11.65 7.48 -16.25
N SER A 99 -10.92 7.26 -17.35
CA SER A 99 -9.45 7.20 -17.39
C SER A 99 -8.83 6.08 -16.53
N ALA A 100 -7.52 5.86 -16.69
CA ALA A 100 -6.75 4.91 -15.91
C ALA A 100 -6.61 5.38 -14.44
N GLY A 101 -6.60 4.42 -13.51
CA GLY A 101 -6.41 4.66 -12.07
C GLY A 101 -7.70 4.93 -11.29
N THR A 102 -8.84 5.14 -11.96
CA THR A 102 -10.13 5.33 -11.27
C THR A 102 -10.53 4.04 -10.55
N LEU A 103 -10.94 4.17 -9.28
CA LEU A 103 -11.46 3.09 -8.44
C LEU A 103 -12.98 3.12 -8.40
N ARG A 104 -13.61 1.94 -8.32
CA ARG A 104 -15.04 1.81 -8.04
C ARG A 104 -15.33 0.59 -7.18
N TYR A 105 -16.43 0.65 -6.45
CA TYR A 105 -17.05 -0.50 -5.81
C TYR A 105 -18.18 -1.04 -6.69
N VAL A 106 -18.17 -2.33 -6.97
CA VAL A 106 -19.26 -2.99 -7.72
C VAL A 106 -19.96 -3.98 -6.78
N PRO A 107 -21.27 -3.81 -6.48
CA PRO A 107 -21.96 -4.58 -5.45
C PRO A 107 -22.34 -6.02 -5.86
N VAL A 108 -21.66 -6.62 -6.83
CA VAL A 108 -21.95 -7.99 -7.29
C VAL A 108 -21.21 -9.03 -6.44
N ASN A 109 -21.87 -10.14 -6.10
CA ASN A 109 -21.29 -11.29 -5.37
C ASN A 109 -20.52 -10.92 -4.09
N GLY A 110 -21.11 -10.09 -3.22
CA GLY A 110 -20.47 -9.66 -1.98
C GLY A 110 -19.63 -8.40 -2.10
N GLY A 111 -19.55 -7.81 -3.30
CA GLY A 111 -18.91 -6.53 -3.51
C GLY A 111 -17.43 -6.64 -3.81
N VAL A 112 -16.99 -6.04 -4.92
CA VAL A 112 -15.58 -6.04 -5.31
C VAL A 112 -15.10 -4.63 -5.61
N LEU A 113 -13.88 -4.31 -5.20
CA LEU A 113 -13.19 -3.12 -5.70
C LEU A 113 -12.61 -3.42 -7.08
N GLN A 114 -12.82 -2.48 -7.99
CA GLN A 114 -12.25 -2.50 -9.32
C GLN A 114 -11.46 -1.23 -9.60
N TYR A 115 -10.46 -1.33 -10.45
CA TYR A 115 -9.75 -0.19 -11.01
C TYR A 115 -9.84 -0.21 -12.53
N SER A 116 -9.84 0.98 -13.13
CA SER A 116 -9.78 1.17 -14.58
C SER A 116 -8.31 1.25 -15.03
N ASP A 117 -7.95 0.60 -16.14
CA ASP A 117 -6.69 0.85 -16.85
C ASP A 117 -6.84 1.88 -17.98
N GLY A 118 -8.01 2.52 -18.08
CA GLY A 118 -8.37 3.44 -19.17
C GLY A 118 -8.99 2.75 -20.38
N THR A 119 -9.15 1.42 -20.38
CA THR A 119 -9.82 0.66 -21.45
C THR A 119 -10.81 -0.36 -20.88
N ALA A 120 -10.44 -1.08 -19.83
CA ALA A 120 -11.23 -2.11 -19.16
C ALA A 120 -11.19 -1.97 -17.62
N TRP A 121 -12.16 -2.62 -16.97
CA TRP A 121 -12.25 -2.70 -15.52
C TRP A 121 -11.61 -4.00 -15.01
N PHE A 122 -10.71 -3.88 -14.05
CA PHE A 122 -10.03 -5.00 -13.41
C PHE A 122 -10.42 -5.09 -11.95
N GLN A 123 -10.66 -6.31 -11.46
CA GLN A 123 -10.91 -6.54 -10.05
C GLN A 123 -9.60 -6.54 -9.26
N LEU A 124 -9.59 -5.85 -8.12
CA LEU A 124 -8.52 -6.00 -7.13
C LEU A 124 -8.72 -7.34 -6.42
N LYS A 125 -7.96 -8.36 -6.83
CA LYS A 125 -7.91 -9.67 -6.18
C LYS A 125 -6.56 -9.82 -5.48
N THR A 126 -6.55 -10.44 -4.31
CA THR A 126 -5.30 -11.02 -3.81
C THR A 126 -4.83 -12.05 -4.83
N PRO A 127 -3.53 -12.11 -5.17
CA PRO A 127 -3.03 -13.21 -5.98
C PRO A 127 -3.49 -14.51 -5.34
N ASP A 128 -4.04 -15.43 -6.13
CA ASP A 128 -4.24 -16.79 -5.65
C ASP A 128 -2.85 -17.31 -5.32
N ILE A 129 -2.56 -17.52 -4.02
CA ILE A 129 -1.38 -18.26 -3.63
C ILE A 129 -1.70 -19.69 -4.01
N GLU A 130 -1.37 -20.08 -5.24
CA GLU A 130 -1.23 -21.49 -5.56
C GLU A 130 -0.08 -21.99 -4.69
N LYS A 131 -0.42 -22.56 -3.53
CA LYS A 131 0.51 -23.32 -2.71
C LYS A 131 0.89 -24.52 -3.58
N GLN A 132 1.95 -24.35 -4.38
CA GLN A 132 2.49 -25.41 -5.19
C GLN A 132 3.00 -26.45 -4.20
N MET A 133 2.21 -27.48 -3.96
CA MET A 133 2.66 -28.63 -3.21
C MET A 133 3.76 -29.25 -4.06
N LEU A 134 5.02 -29.01 -3.70
CA LEU A 134 6.10 -29.88 -4.11
C LEU A 134 5.82 -31.21 -3.42
N SER A 135 5.08 -32.10 -4.08
CA SER A 135 5.15 -33.51 -3.71
C SER A 135 6.60 -33.93 -3.97
N PRO A 136 7.32 -34.49 -2.99
CA PRO A 136 8.58 -35.15 -3.28
C PRO A 136 8.22 -36.50 -3.92
N GLU A 137 7.75 -36.47 -5.16
CA GLU A 137 7.61 -37.67 -5.96
C GLU A 137 8.88 -37.80 -6.80
N TYR A 138 9.56 -38.93 -6.58
CA TYR A 138 10.81 -39.28 -7.23
C TYR A 138 10.59 -39.38 -8.74
N GLY A 139 10.89 -38.30 -9.47
CA GLY A 139 10.97 -38.30 -10.93
C GLY A 139 10.06 -37.28 -11.61
N GLN A 140 10.70 -36.21 -12.07
CA GLN A 140 10.25 -35.21 -13.06
C GLN A 140 9.12 -34.25 -12.61
N PRO A 141 9.41 -32.94 -12.44
CA PRO A 141 8.38 -31.97 -12.16
C PRO A 141 7.46 -31.79 -13.39
N HIS A 142 6.23 -32.30 -13.29
CA HIS A 142 5.16 -31.93 -14.20
C HIS A 142 4.61 -30.56 -13.79
N PHE A 143 4.94 -29.52 -14.57
CA PHE A 143 4.33 -28.20 -14.44
C PHE A 143 2.88 -28.30 -14.94
N SER A 144 1.91 -28.45 -14.06
CA SER A 144 0.49 -28.33 -14.45
C SER A 144 0.22 -26.87 -14.77
N ARG A 145 0.17 -26.52 -16.05
CA ARG A 145 -0.24 -25.20 -16.52
C ARG A 145 -1.74 -25.05 -16.32
N ASN A 146 -2.17 -24.55 -15.17
CA ASN A 146 -3.51 -24.00 -15.03
C ASN A 146 -3.50 -22.56 -14.53
N THR A 147 -2.83 -21.69 -15.28
CA THR A 147 -2.97 -20.25 -15.14
C THR A 147 -2.79 -19.62 -16.51
N SER A 148 -3.89 -19.10 -17.06
CA SER A 148 -3.87 -18.25 -18.25
C SER A 148 -3.16 -16.94 -17.94
N PHE A 149 -1.83 -16.96 -17.94
CA PHE A 149 -1.01 -15.75 -17.99
C PHE A 149 -0.93 -15.24 -19.43
N PRO A 150 -0.82 -13.92 -19.67
CA PRO A 150 -0.52 -13.40 -20.99
C PRO A 150 0.79 -14.03 -21.51
N THR A 151 0.76 -14.54 -22.74
CA THR A 151 1.84 -15.32 -23.36
C THR A 151 3.19 -14.60 -23.27
N ILE A 152 4.08 -15.07 -22.39
CA ILE A 152 5.50 -14.74 -22.46
C ILE A 152 6.02 -15.41 -23.73
N SER A 153 6.31 -14.60 -24.76
CA SER A 153 7.00 -15.07 -25.96
C SER A 153 8.43 -15.47 -25.57
N ILE A 154 8.67 -16.76 -25.36
CA ILE A 154 10.01 -17.29 -25.09
C ILE A 154 10.79 -17.19 -26.40
N ARG A 155 11.60 -16.14 -26.57
CA ARG A 155 12.56 -16.08 -27.67
C ARG A 155 13.57 -17.22 -27.49
N LYS A 156 13.62 -18.13 -28.45
CA LYS A 156 14.60 -19.23 -28.50
C LYS A 156 16.00 -18.60 -28.55
N LEU A 157 16.72 -18.60 -27.43
CA LEU A 157 18.14 -18.21 -27.40
C LEU A 157 18.93 -19.27 -28.18
N PRO A 158 19.71 -18.92 -29.23
CA PRO A 158 20.15 -19.91 -30.21
C PRO A 158 21.22 -20.94 -29.78
N ASN A 159 21.74 -20.94 -28.55
CA ASN A 159 22.93 -21.75 -28.22
C ASN A 159 22.90 -22.37 -26.81
N LEU A 160 22.15 -23.47 -26.66
CA LEU A 160 22.14 -24.32 -25.46
C LEU A 160 22.90 -25.64 -25.63
N LYS A 161 23.88 -25.72 -26.54
CA LYS A 161 24.57 -26.98 -26.87
C LYS A 161 25.71 -27.39 -25.92
N ASN A 162 26.10 -26.57 -24.93
CA ASN A 162 27.38 -26.77 -24.21
C ASN A 162 27.29 -26.89 -22.68
N PHE A 163 26.16 -27.33 -22.10
CA PHE A 163 26.16 -27.69 -20.68
C PHE A 163 26.58 -29.15 -20.49
N PRO A 164 27.66 -29.45 -19.76
CA PRO A 164 28.04 -30.83 -19.48
C PRO A 164 26.99 -31.48 -18.57
N ILE A 165 26.46 -32.64 -19.00
CA ILE A 165 25.58 -33.48 -18.18
C ILE A 165 26.48 -34.16 -17.13
N ILE A 166 26.38 -33.75 -15.87
CA ILE A 166 27.04 -34.45 -14.76
C ILE A 166 26.31 -35.78 -14.55
N LYS A 167 26.94 -36.90 -14.91
CA LYS A 167 26.44 -38.24 -14.55
C LYS A 167 26.56 -38.40 -13.03
N MET A 168 25.45 -38.53 -12.32
CA MET A 168 25.47 -38.92 -10.91
C MET A 168 25.96 -40.37 -10.79
N HIS A 169 26.94 -40.58 -9.91
CA HIS A 169 27.45 -41.90 -9.54
C HIS A 169 26.37 -42.68 -8.79
N SER A 170 26.01 -43.88 -9.27
CA SER A 170 25.03 -44.74 -8.62
C SER A 170 25.59 -45.29 -7.30
N ILE A 171 24.90 -45.03 -6.18
CA ILE A 171 25.22 -45.62 -4.88
C ILE A 171 24.64 -47.05 -4.84
N PRO A 172 25.41 -48.10 -4.52
CA PRO A 172 24.89 -49.47 -4.48
C PRO A 172 24.02 -49.74 -3.23
N HIS A 173 22.99 -50.57 -3.41
CA HIS A 173 21.99 -51.01 -2.42
C HIS A 173 22.62 -51.95 -1.37
N PRO A 174 22.34 -51.84 -0.06
CA PRO A 174 22.97 -52.68 0.96
C PRO A 174 22.18 -53.97 1.19
N GLU A 175 22.45 -55.02 0.40
CA GLU A 175 22.02 -56.39 0.69
C GLU A 175 23.23 -57.34 0.64
N ASN A 176 24.20 -57.19 1.55
CA ASN A 176 25.13 -58.28 1.91
C ASN A 176 25.99 -58.01 3.15
N LEU A 177 25.40 -57.55 4.26
CA LEU A 177 26.10 -57.53 5.55
C LEU A 177 25.45 -58.54 6.49
N SER A 178 26.14 -59.66 6.73
CA SER A 178 25.78 -60.62 7.78
C SER A 178 25.79 -59.91 9.15
N PRO A 179 24.85 -60.21 10.07
CA PRO A 179 24.78 -59.51 11.35
C PRO A 179 26.03 -59.81 12.21
N PRO A 180 26.56 -58.81 12.94
CA PRO A 180 27.74 -58.98 13.78
C PRO A 180 27.47 -59.94 14.95
N GLN A 181 28.37 -60.90 15.16
CA GLN A 181 28.36 -61.82 16.29
C GLN A 181 28.59 -61.03 17.60
N ARG A 182 27.70 -61.21 18.57
CA ARG A 182 27.70 -60.52 19.86
C ARG A 182 28.74 -61.19 20.80
N ASN A 183 29.93 -60.61 20.92
CA ASN A 183 30.89 -61.01 21.96
C ASN A 183 30.46 -60.41 23.30
N ILE A 184 29.95 -61.28 24.18
CA ILE A 184 29.72 -61.00 25.59
C ILE A 184 31.05 -61.00 26.33
N SER A 185 31.51 -59.82 26.77
CA SER A 185 32.55 -59.71 27.79
C SER A 185 31.87 -59.36 29.10
N SER A 186 31.84 -60.34 30.01
CA SER A 186 31.58 -60.12 31.42
C SER A 186 32.71 -59.29 31.99
N ASP A 187 32.43 -58.09 32.51
CA ASP A 187 33.01 -57.64 33.76
C ASP A 187 32.22 -56.47 34.34
N VAL A 188 31.90 -56.66 35.61
CA VAL A 188 31.09 -55.86 36.51
C VAL A 188 32.05 -55.03 37.36
N GLN A 189 31.69 -53.79 37.73
CA GLN A 189 31.55 -53.34 39.13
C GLN A 189 31.41 -51.81 39.22
N LEU A 190 30.58 -51.43 40.19
CA LEU A 190 30.47 -50.12 40.81
C LEU A 190 31.74 -49.77 41.58
#